data_AF-A0A3M3R9A2-F1
#
_entry.id   AF-A0A3M3R9A2-F1
#
_cell.length_a   1.000
_cell.length_b   1.000
_cell.length_c   1.000
_cell.angle_alpha   90.00
_cell.angle_beta   90.00
_cell.angle_gamma   90.00
#
_symmetry.space_group_name_H-M   'P 1'
#
loop_
_entity.id
_entity.type
_entity.pdbx_description
1 polymer ?
#
loop_
_entity_poly.entity_id
_entity_poly.type
_entity_poly.pdbx_seq_one_letter_code
_entity_poly.pdbx_strand_id
1 'polypeptide(L)'
;LFVQNLGAAYLIYLAYKLWVGDVSAMAQKGGESEGRIPTLMRREFLLAIGNPKAILIFTAFLPQFVVPDEDVFTQFIILGAIFLALEWVAIAIYAYLGLHLQRWLAGAKAKKIFNRVCGSLLGGAGLSLLVAGHAVSAP
;
A
#
# COMPACT_ATOMS: atom_id res chain seq x y z
N LEU A 1 -8.07 -10.75 17.84
CA LEU A 1 -9.27 -11.48 17.38
C LEU A 1 -10.28 -10.57 16.67
N PHE A 2 -11.02 -9.67 17.35
CA PHE A 2 -12.07 -8.86 16.67
C PHE A 2 -11.57 -8.05 15.45
N VAL A 3 -10.47 -7.32 15.60
CA VAL A 3 -9.85 -6.54 14.49
C VAL A 3 -9.35 -7.45 13.35
N GLN A 4 -8.84 -8.65 13.68
CA GLN A 4 -8.34 -9.61 12.69
C GLN A 4 -9.49 -10.24 11.89
N ASN A 5 -10.57 -10.64 12.57
CA ASN A 5 -11.73 -11.24 11.93
C ASN A 5 -12.45 -10.22 11.02
N LEU A 6 -12.57 -8.96 11.46
CA LEU A 6 -13.08 -7.86 10.63
C LEU A 6 -12.19 -7.64 9.39
N GLY A 7 -10.87 -7.61 9.57
CA GLY A 7 -9.93 -7.50 8.46
C GLY A 7 -10.06 -8.65 7.46
N ALA A 8 -10.18 -9.89 7.95
CA ALA A 8 -10.35 -11.07 7.10
C ALA A 8 -11.69 -11.05 6.33
N ALA A 9 -12.79 -10.72 7.00
CA ALA A 9 -14.11 -10.58 6.36
C ALA A 9 -14.09 -9.50 5.27
N TYR A 10 -13.41 -8.38 5.53
CA TYR A 10 -13.24 -7.32 4.55
C TYR A 10 -12.43 -7.77 3.32
N LEU A 11 -11.34 -8.52 3.52
CA LEU A 11 -10.54 -9.06 2.42
C LEU A 11 -11.32 -10.06 1.56
N ILE A 12 -12.12 -10.94 2.18
CA ILE A 12 -12.99 -11.88 1.47
C ILE A 12 -14.07 -11.13 0.68
N TYR A 13 -14.65 -10.09 1.28
CA TYR A 13 -15.60 -9.22 0.59
C TYR A 13 -14.98 -8.52 -0.63
N LEU A 14 -13.75 -7.98 -0.51
CA LEU A 14 -13.01 -7.39 -1.62
C LEU A 14 -12.68 -8.43 -2.71
N ALA A 15 -12.27 -9.63 -2.33
CA ALA A 15 -12.00 -10.74 -3.24
C ALA A 15 -13.22 -11.09 -4.08
N TYR A 16 -14.39 -11.23 -3.43
CA TYR A 16 -15.66 -11.47 -4.10
C TYR A 16 -16.02 -10.33 -5.06
N LYS A 17 -15.85 -9.07 -4.62
CA LYS A 17 -16.11 -7.89 -5.46
C LYS A 17 -15.21 -7.83 -6.68
N LEU A 18 -13.94 -8.23 -6.58
CA LEU A 18 -13.04 -8.34 -7.74
C LEU A 18 -13.46 -9.47 -8.69
N TRP A 19 -13.95 -10.58 -8.15
CA TRP A 19 -14.34 -11.75 -8.93
C TRP A 19 -15.62 -11.53 -9.76
N VAL A 20 -16.58 -10.80 -9.19
CA VAL A 20 -17.90 -10.53 -9.78
C VAL A 20 -17.97 -9.15 -10.45
N GLY A 21 -17.11 -8.22 -10.06
CA GLY A 21 -17.14 -6.82 -10.49
C GLY A 21 -16.99 -6.65 -12.01
N ASP A 22 -17.88 -5.85 -12.59
CA ASP A 22 -17.87 -5.55 -14.01
C ASP A 22 -16.66 -4.67 -14.37
N VAL A 23 -15.83 -5.21 -15.25
CA VAL A 23 -14.56 -4.64 -15.71
C VAL A 23 -14.77 -3.29 -16.42
N SER A 24 -15.97 -3.04 -16.95
CA SER A 24 -16.35 -1.79 -17.60
C SER A 24 -16.56 -0.63 -16.61
N ALA A 25 -17.16 -0.91 -15.45
CA ALA A 25 -17.55 0.12 -14.48
C ALA A 25 -16.37 0.76 -13.74
N MET A 26 -15.22 0.07 -13.66
CA MET A 26 -14.02 0.62 -13.00
C MET A 26 -13.29 1.68 -13.82
N ALA A 27 -13.50 1.73 -15.14
CA ALA A 27 -12.83 2.70 -16.01
C ALA A 27 -13.37 4.14 -15.85
N GLN A 28 -14.59 4.31 -15.33
CA GLN A 28 -15.25 5.63 -15.26
C GLN A 28 -15.00 6.41 -13.97
N LYS A 29 -14.33 5.84 -12.95
CA LYS A 29 -14.00 6.54 -11.70
C LYS A 29 -12.63 7.23 -11.68
N GLY A 30 -12.04 7.50 -12.85
CA GLY A 30 -10.71 8.11 -12.98
C GLY A 30 -10.68 9.65 -13.04
N GLY A 31 -11.81 10.33 -12.87
CA GLY A 31 -11.92 11.76 -13.22
C GLY A 31 -12.07 12.77 -12.07
N GLU A 32 -12.20 12.34 -10.81
CA GLU A 32 -12.54 13.27 -9.72
C GLU A 32 -11.49 13.30 -8.62
N SER A 33 -10.39 13.98 -8.89
CA SER A 33 -9.66 14.71 -7.84
C SER A 33 -8.85 15.85 -8.45
N GLU A 34 -9.52 16.93 -8.80
CA GLU A 34 -8.88 18.26 -8.95
C GLU A 34 -8.53 18.84 -7.57
N GLY A 35 -7.90 18.05 -6.70
CA GLY A 35 -7.30 18.59 -5.50
C GLY A 35 -6.13 19.49 -5.91
N ARG A 36 -6.15 20.77 -5.53
CA ARG A 36 -4.97 21.65 -5.69
C ARG A 36 -3.77 20.92 -5.06
N ILE A 37 -2.64 20.85 -5.78
CA ILE A 37 -1.38 20.23 -5.34
C ILE A 37 -1.07 20.44 -3.83
N PRO A 38 -1.14 21.66 -3.26
CA PRO A 38 -0.87 21.86 -1.83
C PRO A 38 -1.81 21.10 -0.89
N THR A 39 -3.07 20.91 -1.27
CA THR A 39 -4.05 20.14 -0.49
C THR A 39 -3.70 18.66 -0.47
N LEU A 40 -3.26 18.13 -1.61
CA LEU A 40 -2.81 16.73 -1.72
C LEU A 40 -1.52 16.53 -0.91
N MET A 41 -0.54 17.42 -1.04
CA MET A 41 0.70 17.36 -0.27
C MET A 41 0.44 17.39 1.24
N ARG A 42 -0.43 18.29 1.70
CA ARG A 42 -0.79 18.37 3.13
C ARG A 42 -1.49 17.10 3.61
N ARG A 43 -2.37 16.52 2.80
CA ARG A 43 -3.06 15.28 3.15
C ARG A 43 -2.08 14.11 3.27
N GLU A 44 -1.20 13.93 2.30
CA GLU A 44 -0.18 12.88 2.32
C GLU A 44 0.78 13.07 3.49
N PHE A 45 1.21 14.30 3.76
CA PHE A 45 2.06 14.61 4.91
C PHE A 45 1.39 14.26 6.25
N LEU A 46 0.12 14.62 6.43
CA LEU A 46 -0.64 14.28 7.63
C LEU A 46 -0.88 12.77 7.77
N LEU A 47 -1.12 12.06 6.66
CA LEU A 47 -1.24 10.61 6.65
C LEU A 47 0.08 9.93 7.00
N ALA A 48 1.20 10.43 6.49
CA ALA A 48 2.54 9.89 6.75
C ALA A 48 2.94 10.06 8.22
N ILE A 49 2.77 11.27 8.78
CA ILE A 49 3.05 11.52 10.21
C ILE A 49 2.05 10.79 11.11
N GLY A 50 0.80 10.66 10.68
CA GLY A 50 -0.23 9.92 11.39
C GLY A 50 -0.05 8.40 11.38
N ASN A 51 0.97 7.86 10.70
CA ASN A 51 1.24 6.43 10.61
C ASN A 51 2.19 5.97 11.75
N PRO A 52 1.67 5.48 12.89
CA PRO A 52 2.50 5.08 14.02
C PRO A 52 3.45 3.94 13.66
N LYS A 53 3.09 3.09 12.70
CA LYS A 53 3.95 2.01 12.23
C LYS A 53 5.20 2.54 11.54
N ALA A 54 5.05 3.58 10.71
CA ALA A 54 6.18 4.22 10.05
C ALA A 54 7.11 4.87 11.08
N ILE A 55 6.55 5.61 12.04
CA ILE A 55 7.33 6.22 13.13
C ILE A 55 8.13 5.16 13.88
N LEU A 56 7.49 4.06 14.31
CA LEU A 56 8.17 2.99 15.04
C LEU A 56 9.33 2.38 14.25
N ILE A 57 9.14 2.14 12.95
CA ILE A 57 10.20 1.63 12.06
C ILE A 57 11.34 2.64 12.00
N PHE A 58 11.07 3.92 11.72
CA PHE A 58 12.11 4.93 11.66
C PHE A 58 12.85 5.09 12.99
N THR A 59 12.14 5.14 14.11
CA THR A 59 12.80 5.24 15.43
C THR A 59 13.62 4.00 15.78
N ALA A 60 13.26 2.82 15.26
CA ALA A 60 14.00 1.58 15.53
C ALA A 60 15.22 1.41 14.62
N PHE A 61 15.11 1.80 13.34
CA PHE A 61 16.15 1.56 12.33
C PHE A 61 17.06 2.77 12.09
N LEU A 62 16.52 3.98 12.06
CA LEU A 62 17.26 5.18 11.66
C LEU A 62 18.44 5.48 12.63
N PRO A 63 18.29 5.38 13.96
CA PRO A 63 19.42 5.57 14.89
C PRO A 63 20.58 4.58 14.69
N GLN A 64 20.35 3.42 14.08
CA GLN A 64 21.40 2.43 13.82
C GLN A 64 22.40 2.91 12.76
N PHE A 65 22.04 3.93 11.97
CA PHE A 65 22.88 4.51 10.92
C PHE A 65 23.51 5.85 11.32
N VAL A 66 23.31 6.31 12.57
CA VAL A 66 23.83 7.59 13.06
C VAL A 66 25.04 7.36 13.97
N VAL A 67 26.10 8.13 13.77
CA VAL A 67 27.27 8.16 14.64
C VAL A 67 27.02 9.17 15.77
N PRO A 68 27.01 8.74 17.06
CA PRO A 68 26.62 9.61 18.18
C PRO A 68 27.55 10.79 18.46
N ASP A 69 28.83 10.69 18.09
CA ASP A 69 29.86 11.71 18.38
C ASP A 69 29.98 12.80 17.29
N GLU A 70 29.10 12.79 16.28
CA GLU A 70 29.08 13.79 15.21
C GLU A 70 27.75 14.58 15.18
N ASP A 71 27.62 15.57 14.28
CA ASP A 71 26.39 16.35 14.14
C ASP A 71 25.22 15.46 13.67
N VAL A 72 24.43 15.03 14.66
CA VAL A 72 23.27 14.18 14.50
C VAL A 72 22.24 14.83 13.57
N PHE A 73 22.02 16.14 13.66
CA PHE A 73 20.98 16.80 12.86
C PHE A 73 21.27 16.69 11.35
N THR A 74 22.51 16.97 10.95
CA THR A 74 22.95 16.84 9.55
C THR A 74 22.84 15.40 9.05
N GLN A 75 23.20 14.40 9.87
CA GLN A 75 23.07 12.99 9.51
C GLN A 75 21.60 12.59 9.28
N PHE A 76 20.68 13.02 10.13
CA PHE A 76 19.24 12.77 9.95
C PHE A 76 18.70 13.44 8.67
N ILE A 77 19.14 14.65 8.34
CA ILE A 77 18.76 15.32 7.08
C ILE A 77 19.25 14.53 5.86
N ILE A 78 20.49 14.04 5.88
CA ILE A 78 21.06 13.22 4.80
C ILE A 78 20.31 11.89 4.67
N LEU A 79 20.09 11.19 5.77
CA LEU A 79 19.37 9.91 5.80
C LEU A 79 17.92 10.07 5.31
N GLY A 80 17.26 11.14 5.74
CA GLY A 80 15.93 11.52 5.24
C GLY A 80 15.96 11.78 3.73
N ALA A 81 16.91 12.57 3.22
CA ALA A 81 17.02 12.86 1.79
C ALA A 81 17.26 11.60 0.95
N ILE A 82 18.12 10.68 1.42
CA ILE A 82 18.35 9.39 0.77
C ILE A 82 17.06 8.56 0.76
N PHE A 83 16.35 8.48 1.89
CA PHE A 83 15.09 7.76 1.98
C PHE A 83 14.05 8.31 0.99
N LEU A 84 13.85 9.64 0.97
CA LEU A 84 12.91 10.28 0.03
C LEU A 84 13.32 10.05 -1.44
N ALA A 85 14.61 10.08 -1.75
CA ALA A 85 15.10 9.82 -3.11
C ALA A 85 14.80 8.37 -3.53
N LEU A 86 15.04 7.39 -2.66
CA LEU A 86 14.71 5.99 -2.91
C LEU A 86 13.20 5.78 -3.06
N GLU A 87 12.40 6.41 -2.22
CA GLU A 87 10.94 6.35 -2.31
C GLU A 87 10.43 6.93 -3.63
N TRP A 88 10.96 8.08 -4.05
CA TRP A 88 10.62 8.70 -5.32
C TRP A 88 10.99 7.81 -6.51
N VAL A 89 12.18 7.19 -6.50
CA VAL A 89 12.60 6.22 -7.52
C VAL A 89 11.66 5.02 -7.55
N ALA A 90 11.30 4.45 -6.39
CA ALA A 90 10.38 3.34 -6.32
C ALA A 90 9.01 3.69 -6.92
N ILE A 91 8.45 4.85 -6.55
CA ILE A 91 7.17 5.34 -7.08
C ILE A 91 7.27 5.57 -8.60
N ALA A 92 8.37 6.14 -9.09
CA ALA A 92 8.59 6.36 -10.52
C ALA A 92 8.62 5.02 -11.30
N ILE A 93 9.29 4.00 -10.75
CA ILE A 93 9.29 2.65 -11.32
C ILE A 93 7.87 2.06 -11.33
N TYR A 94 7.14 2.17 -10.22
CA TYR A 94 5.75 1.69 -10.15
C TYR A 94 4.83 2.42 -11.14
N ALA A 95 4.97 3.74 -11.28
CA ALA A 95 4.21 4.53 -12.25
C ALA A 95 4.53 4.11 -13.69
N TYR A 96 5.80 3.91 -14.01
CA TYR A 96 6.23 3.45 -15.33
C TYR A 96 5.70 2.04 -15.66
N LEU A 97 5.79 1.10 -14.72
CA LEU A 97 5.21 -0.22 -14.85
C LEU A 97 3.69 -0.15 -14.97
N GLY A 98 3.05 0.72 -14.20
CA GLY A 98 1.61 0.98 -14.26
C GLY A 98 1.13 1.44 -15.65
N LEU A 99 1.88 2.31 -16.32
CA LEU A 99 1.58 2.76 -17.68
C LEU A 99 1.64 1.62 -18.71
N HIS A 100 2.65 0.75 -18.60
CA HIS A 100 2.74 -0.44 -19.45
C HIS A 100 1.63 -1.44 -19.14
N LEU A 101 1.37 -1.67 -17.86
CA LEU A 101 0.36 -2.57 -17.38
C LEU A 101 -1.04 -2.10 -17.80
N GLN A 102 -1.31 -0.78 -17.80
CA GLN A 102 -2.57 -0.21 -18.27
C GLN A 102 -2.82 -0.51 -19.76
N ARG A 103 -1.78 -0.47 -20.60
CA ARG A 103 -1.90 -0.85 -22.02
C ARG A 103 -2.24 -2.34 -22.18
N TRP A 104 -1.60 -3.21 -21.41
CA TRP A 104 -1.89 -4.65 -21.42
C TRP A 104 -3.28 -4.98 -20.85
N LEU A 105 -3.67 -4.29 -19.78
CA LEU A 105 -5.02 -4.33 -19.21
C LEU A 105 -6.03 -3.53 -20.04
N ALA A 106 -5.75 -3.02 -21.23
CA ALA A 106 -6.80 -2.36 -22.02
C ALA A 106 -7.90 -3.36 -22.45
N GLY A 107 -7.55 -4.63 -22.65
CA GLY A 107 -8.47 -5.67 -23.06
C GLY A 107 -9.34 -6.23 -21.93
N ALA A 108 -10.64 -6.46 -22.19
CA ALA A 108 -11.59 -7.01 -21.22
C ALA A 108 -11.16 -8.39 -20.66
N LYS A 109 -10.52 -9.23 -21.48
CA LYS A 109 -9.98 -10.54 -21.04
C LYS A 109 -8.81 -10.38 -20.05
N ALA A 110 -7.86 -9.49 -20.35
CA ALA A 110 -6.69 -9.24 -19.49
C ALA A 110 -7.11 -8.66 -18.13
N LYS A 111 -8.02 -7.68 -18.12
CA LYS A 111 -8.60 -7.15 -16.87
C LYS A 111 -9.32 -8.23 -16.06
N LYS A 112 -10.08 -9.13 -16.70
CA LYS A 112 -10.80 -10.20 -16.02
C LYS A 112 -9.83 -11.22 -15.39
N ILE A 113 -8.74 -11.56 -16.07
CA ILE A 113 -7.69 -12.43 -15.54
C ILE A 113 -7.01 -11.74 -14.35
N PHE A 114 -6.61 -10.47 -14.51
CA PHE A 114 -6.01 -9.68 -13.43
C PHE A 114 -6.90 -9.62 -12.19
N ASN A 115 -8.18 -9.29 -12.35
CA ASN A 115 -9.15 -9.27 -11.25
C ASN A 115 -9.31 -10.62 -10.56
N ARG A 116 -9.30 -11.72 -11.31
CA ARG A 116 -9.36 -13.08 -10.74
C ARG A 116 -8.11 -13.43 -9.96
N VAL A 117 -6.92 -13.09 -10.47
CA VAL A 117 -5.66 -13.31 -9.76
C VAL A 117 -5.63 -12.49 -8.47
N CYS A 118 -5.88 -11.18 -8.54
CA CYS A 118 -5.94 -10.31 -7.35
C CYS A 118 -7.02 -10.77 -6.36
N GLY A 119 -8.20 -11.16 -6.86
CA GLY A 119 -9.28 -11.72 -6.05
C GLY A 119 -8.86 -13.01 -5.34
N SER A 120 -8.21 -13.95 -6.04
CA SER A 120 -7.70 -15.18 -5.42
C SER A 120 -6.64 -14.92 -4.35
N LEU A 121 -5.74 -13.96 -4.58
CA LEU A 121 -4.71 -13.58 -3.62
C LEU A 121 -5.33 -12.94 -2.37
N LEU A 122 -6.28 -12.02 -2.53
CA LEU A 122 -7.00 -11.40 -1.41
C LEU A 122 -7.84 -12.40 -0.64
N GLY A 123 -8.54 -13.31 -1.34
CA GLY A 123 -9.33 -14.36 -0.72
C GLY A 123 -8.45 -15.35 0.06
N GLY A 124 -7.31 -15.73 -0.52
CA GLY A 124 -6.30 -16.56 0.14
C GLY A 124 -5.72 -15.89 1.38
N ALA A 125 -5.36 -14.60 1.30
CA ALA A 125 -4.88 -13.83 2.44
C ALA A 125 -5.94 -13.66 3.55
N GLY A 126 -7.20 -13.44 3.17
CA GLY A 126 -8.32 -13.39 4.12
C GLY A 126 -8.52 -14.72 4.84
N LEU A 127 -8.45 -15.84 4.10
CA LEU A 127 -8.55 -17.18 4.67
C LEU A 127 -7.34 -17.50 5.57
N SER A 128 -6.12 -17.16 5.16
CA SER A 128 -4.92 -17.37 5.98
C SER A 128 -4.96 -16.57 7.26
N LEU A 129 -5.52 -15.35 7.24
CA LEU A 129 -5.72 -14.53 8.43
C LEU A 129 -6.73 -15.16 9.41
N LEU A 130 -7.78 -15.82 8.91
CA LEU A 130 -8.71 -16.57 9.78
C LEU A 130 -8.03 -17.79 10.40
N VAL A 131 -7.24 -18.55 9.61
CA VAL A 131 -6.51 -19.71 10.10
C VAL A 131 -5.44 -19.32 11.12
N ALA A 132 -4.66 -18.28 10.84
CA ALA A 132 -3.64 -17.78 11.76
C ALA A 132 -4.25 -17.17 13.04
N GLY A 133 -5.39 -16.50 12.92
CA GLY A 133 -6.16 -16.02 14.08
C GLY A 133 -6.61 -17.14 15.00
N HIS A 134 -7.02 -18.29 14.44
CA HIS A 134 -7.39 -19.48 15.22
C HIS A 134 -6.18 -20.23 15.80
N ALA A 135 -5.05 -20.27 15.08
CA ALA A 135 -3.81 -20.89 15.56
C ALA A 135 -3.16 -20.11 16.73
N VAL A 136 -3.27 -18.79 16.74
CA VAL A 136 -2.82 -17.93 17.86
C VAL A 136 -3.73 -18.04 19.09
N SER A 137 -4.97 -18.52 18.92
CA SER A 137 -5.92 -18.77 20.02
C SER A 137 -5.93 -20.20 20.54
N ALA A 138 -5.12 -21.11 19.96
CA ALA A 138 -4.95 -22.46 20.48
C ALA A 138 -3.94 -22.42 21.65
N PRO A 139 -4.26 -23.01 22.82
CA PRO A 139 -3.36 -23.06 23.99
C PRO A 139 -2.14 -23.95 23.75
#